data_AF-A0A7L2ZXQ8-F1
#
_entry.id   AF-A0A7L2ZXQ8-F1
#
_cell.length_a   1.000
_cell.length_b   1.000
_cell.length_c   1.000
_cell.angle_alpha   90.00
_cell.angle_beta   90.00
_cell.angle_gamma   90.00
#
_symmetry.space_group_name_H-M   'P 1'
#
loop_
_entity.id
_entity.type
_entity.pdbx_description
1 polymer ?
#
loop_
_entity_poly.entity_id
_entity_poly.type
_entity_poly.pdbx_seq_one_letter_code
_entity_poly.pdbx_strand_id
1 'polypeptide(L)'
;MLPICWMPPESIMYRKFTTESDVWSLGVVLWEIFTYGKQPWYQLSKNEVLHHSCPKEIYELMLGCWQREPHMRLKIKEICSLLQNLAKASPDYLDILG
;
A
#
# COMPACT_ATOMS: atom_id res chain seq x y z
N MET A 1 7.88 18.16 10.51
CA MET A 1 6.93 18.11 9.37
C MET A 1 6.19 16.77 9.43
N LEU A 2 4.87 16.72 9.25
CA LEU A 2 4.13 15.45 9.22
C LEU A 2 4.15 14.84 7.81
N PRO A 3 4.29 13.51 7.66
CA PRO A 3 4.33 12.85 6.35
C PRO A 3 2.91 12.66 5.77
N ILE A 4 2.24 13.77 5.42
CA ILE A 4 0.80 13.79 5.05
C ILE A 4 0.46 12.76 3.96
N CYS A 5 1.35 12.51 2.99
CA CYS A 5 1.08 11.58 1.89
C CYS A 5 1.00 10.10 2.30
N TRP A 6 1.49 9.75 3.50
CA TRP A 6 1.44 8.41 4.07
C TRP A 6 0.36 8.27 5.15
N MET A 7 -0.26 9.38 5.56
CA MET A 7 -1.16 9.38 6.70
C MET A 7 -2.61 9.12 6.27
N PRO A 8 -3.37 8.30 7.03
CA PRO A 8 -4.79 8.16 6.80
C PRO A 8 -5.58 9.38 7.31
N PRO A 9 -6.85 9.53 6.92
CA PRO A 9 -7.69 10.67 7.31
C PRO A 9 -7.77 10.90 8.82
N GLU A 10 -7.89 9.83 9.63
CA GLU A 10 -8.02 9.97 11.09
C GLU A 10 -6.74 10.47 11.76
N SER A 11 -5.57 10.14 11.21
CA SER A 11 -4.29 10.64 11.72
C SER A 11 -4.08 12.11 11.33
N ILE A 12 -4.56 12.52 10.15
CA ILE A 12 -4.50 13.91 9.70
C ILE A 12 -5.46 14.80 10.50
N MET A 13 -6.72 14.37 10.60
CA MET A 13 -7.80 15.19 11.18
C MET A 13 -7.82 15.18 12.70
N TYR A 14 -7.58 14.02 13.31
CA TYR A 14 -7.81 13.81 14.73
C TYR A 14 -6.54 13.39 15.49
N ARG A 15 -5.39 13.34 14.81
CA ARG A 15 -4.11 12.85 15.37
C ARG A 15 -4.23 11.48 16.04
N LYS A 16 -5.09 10.61 15.49
CA LYS A 16 -5.26 9.24 15.96
C LYS A 16 -4.26 8.34 15.24
N PHE A 17 -3.40 7.67 16.01
CA PHE A 17 -2.40 6.74 15.51
C PHE A 17 -2.65 5.37 16.14
N THR A 18 -2.87 4.37 15.31
CA THR A 18 -3.17 2.98 15.70
C THR A 18 -2.49 2.01 14.74
N THR A 19 -2.54 0.72 15.04
CA THR A 19 -2.09 -0.33 14.11
C THR A 19 -2.77 -0.20 12.73
N GLU A 20 -4.04 0.19 12.69
CA GLU A 20 -4.77 0.42 11.44
C GLU A 20 -4.24 1.62 10.65
N SER A 21 -3.70 2.67 11.30
CA SER A 21 -3.04 3.77 10.59
C SER A 21 -1.69 3.36 10.01
N ASP A 22 -0.99 2.44 10.68
CA ASP A 22 0.24 1.85 10.13
C ASP A 22 -0.07 0.98 8.90
N VAL A 23 -1.19 0.25 8.91
CA VAL A 23 -1.66 -0.50 7.74
C VAL A 23 -1.91 0.41 6.54
N TRP A 24 -2.51 1.59 6.74
CA TRP A 24 -2.66 2.56 5.65
C TRP A 24 -1.31 2.97 5.07
N SER A 25 -0.36 3.31 5.96
CA SER A 25 1.00 3.71 5.58
C SER A 25 1.72 2.60 4.82
N LEU A 26 1.54 1.34 5.22
CA LEU A 26 2.04 0.16 4.50
C LEU A 26 1.47 0.07 3.08
N GLY A 27 0.19 0.38 2.88
CA GLY A 27 -0.39 0.46 1.54
C GLY A 27 0.34 1.47 0.64
N VAL A 28 0.74 2.63 1.20
CA VAL A 28 1.54 3.63 0.47
C VAL A 28 2.95 3.11 0.19
N VAL A 29 3.59 2.41 1.14
CA VAL A 29 4.91 1.79 0.91
C VAL A 29 4.85 0.75 -0.21
N LEU A 30 3.80 -0.08 -0.25
CA LEU A 30 3.61 -1.03 -1.36
C LEU A 30 3.46 -0.28 -2.69
N TRP A 31 2.70 0.81 -2.71
CA TRP A 31 2.61 1.65 -3.90
C TRP A 31 3.97 2.21 -4.34
N GLU A 32 4.81 2.65 -3.40
CA GLU A 32 6.17 3.13 -3.71
C GLU A 32 7.06 2.02 -4.29
N ILE A 33 7.02 0.81 -3.71
CA ILE A 33 7.79 -0.34 -4.21
C ILE A 33 7.44 -0.63 -5.68
N PHE A 34 6.15 -0.76 -5.98
CA PHE A 34 5.68 -1.11 -7.33
C PHE A 34 5.70 0.06 -8.32
N THR A 35 6.04 1.25 -7.85
CA THR A 35 6.30 2.41 -8.71
C THR A 35 7.78 2.81 -8.77
N TYR A 36 8.67 1.98 -8.20
CA TYR A 36 10.12 2.23 -8.12
C TYR A 36 10.47 3.56 -7.45
N GLY A 37 9.80 3.86 -6.34
CA GLY A 37 10.08 5.05 -5.52
C GLY A 37 9.59 6.37 -6.13
N LYS A 38 8.61 6.34 -7.05
CA LYS A 38 7.92 7.57 -7.47
C LYS A 38 7.31 8.25 -6.26
N GLN A 39 7.21 9.58 -6.30
CA GLN A 39 6.57 10.33 -5.23
C GLN A 39 5.06 10.00 -5.22
N PRO A 40 4.48 9.62 -4.07
CA PRO A 40 3.04 9.43 -3.95
C PRO A 40 2.29 10.65 -4.44
N TRP A 41 1.27 10.42 -5.27
CA TRP A 41 0.38 11.44 -5.85
C TRP A 41 1.00 12.34 -6.93
N TYR A 42 2.20 12.03 -7.43
CA TYR A 42 2.79 12.72 -8.57
C TYR A 42 2.07 12.34 -9.88
N GLN A 43 1.52 13.34 -10.57
CA GLN A 43 0.73 13.24 -11.81
C GLN A 43 -0.57 12.42 -11.65
N LEU A 44 -1.68 13.13 -11.46
CA LEU A 44 -3.02 12.63 -11.12
C LEU A 44 -3.73 11.79 -12.21
N SER A 45 -3.04 11.16 -13.17
CA SER A 45 -3.64 10.08 -13.97
C SER A 45 -3.55 8.75 -13.20
N LYS A 46 -4.30 8.67 -12.09
CA LYS A 46 -4.34 7.57 -11.10
C LYS A 46 -4.41 6.14 -11.67
N ASN A 47 -4.84 5.97 -12.92
CA ASN A 47 -5.13 4.67 -13.52
C ASN A 47 -4.03 4.11 -14.43
N GLU A 48 -3.10 4.90 -14.95
CA GLU A 48 -2.14 4.40 -15.96
C GLU A 48 -0.90 3.77 -15.34
N VAL A 49 -0.37 4.33 -14.25
CA VAL A 49 0.91 3.90 -13.69
C VAL A 49 0.81 2.56 -12.94
N LEU A 50 -0.30 2.31 -12.26
CA LEU A 50 -0.50 1.08 -11.49
C LEU A 50 -0.93 -0.11 -12.36
N HIS A 51 -1.64 0.11 -13.46
CA HIS A 51 -2.21 -0.99 -14.25
C HIS A 51 -1.18 -1.83 -15.01
N HIS A 52 -0.04 -1.24 -15.36
CA HIS A 52 0.95 -1.91 -16.22
C HIS A 52 2.14 -2.51 -15.46
N SER A 53 2.41 -2.05 -14.24
CA SER A 53 3.62 -2.42 -13.48
C SER A 53 3.33 -3.08 -12.13
N CYS A 54 2.07 -3.09 -11.67
CA CYS A 54 1.67 -3.69 -10.41
C CYS A 54 0.77 -4.91 -10.66
N PRO A 55 1.11 -6.09 -10.16
CA PRO A 55 0.23 -7.25 -10.22
C PRO A 55 -1.09 -6.98 -9.51
N LYS A 56 -2.18 -7.52 -10.08
CA LYS A 56 -3.54 -7.25 -9.63
C LYS A 56 -3.73 -7.57 -8.15
N GLU A 57 -3.15 -8.65 -7.67
CA GLU A 57 -3.22 -9.13 -6.30
C GLU A 57 -2.61 -8.14 -5.31
N ILE A 58 -1.50 -7.50 -5.69
CA ILE A 58 -0.86 -6.45 -4.89
C ILE A 58 -1.74 -5.20 -4.87
N TYR A 59 -2.29 -4.80 -6.03
CA TYR A 59 -3.16 -3.64 -6.09
C TYR A 59 -4.43 -3.83 -5.23
N GLU A 60 -5.04 -5.01 -5.25
CA GLU A 60 -6.16 -5.37 -4.38
C GLU A 60 -5.78 -5.31 -2.90
N LEU A 61 -4.57 -5.76 -2.55
CA LEU A 61 -4.04 -5.64 -1.19
C LEU A 61 -3.90 -4.16 -0.78
N MET A 62 -3.36 -3.30 -1.65
CA MET A 62 -3.28 -1.85 -1.39
C MET A 62 -4.68 -1.25 -1.14
N LEU A 63 -5.68 -1.61 -1.94
CA LEU A 63 -7.07 -1.18 -1.74
C LEU A 63 -7.64 -1.66 -0.39
N GLY A 64 -7.24 -2.84 0.07
CA GLY A 64 -7.55 -3.35 1.40
C GLY A 64 -6.90 -2.54 2.54
N CYS A 65 -5.72 -1.96 2.32
CA CYS A 65 -5.07 -1.06 3.28
C CYS A 65 -5.75 0.32 3.34
N TRP A 66 -6.29 0.80 2.22
CA TRP A 66 -6.84 2.16 2.08
C TRP A 66 -8.36 2.24 2.30
N GLN A 67 -8.92 1.35 3.12
CA GLN A 67 -10.31 1.48 3.56
C GLN A 67 -10.47 2.74 4.42
N ARG A 68 -11.56 3.47 4.16
CA ARG A 68 -11.88 4.72 4.87
C ARG A 68 -12.01 4.49 6.38
N GLU A 69 -12.79 3.46 6.74
CA GLU A 69 -12.99 3.07 8.13
C GLU A 69 -11.81 2.20 8.62
N PRO A 70 -11.10 2.58 9.71
CA PRO A 70 -9.91 1.85 10.16
C PRO A 70 -10.15 0.36 10.41
N HIS A 71 -11.29 0.01 10.99
CA HIS A 71 -11.63 -1.37 11.33
C HIS A 71 -11.94 -2.26 10.11
N MET A 72 -12.21 -1.66 8.95
CA MET A 72 -12.43 -2.36 7.68
C MET A 72 -11.12 -2.66 6.94
N ARG A 73 -10.00 -2.07 7.36
CA ARG A 73 -8.69 -2.32 6.76
C ARG A 73 -8.23 -3.74 7.06
N LEU A 74 -7.49 -4.32 6.11
CA LEU A 74 -6.87 -5.64 6.28
C LEU A 74 -6.00 -5.71 7.53
N LYS A 75 -5.94 -6.87 8.17
CA LYS A 75 -5.04 -7.06 9.31
C LYS A 75 -3.62 -7.32 8.81
N ILE A 76 -2.63 -6.78 9.52
CA ILE A 76 -1.22 -6.92 9.15
C ILE A 76 -0.79 -8.39 8.97
N LYS A 77 -1.33 -9.31 9.77
CA LYS A 77 -1.05 -10.75 9.66
C LYS A 77 -1.54 -11.34 8.33
N GLU A 78 -2.71 -10.90 7.86
CA GLU A 78 -3.28 -11.32 6.58
C GLU A 78 -2.43 -10.76 5.42
N ILE A 79 -2.05 -9.48 5.51
CA ILE A 79 -1.16 -8.82 4.54
C ILE A 79 0.16 -9.58 4.42
N CYS A 80 0.84 -9.86 5.54
CA CYS A 80 2.10 -10.62 5.52
C CYS A 80 1.94 -12.01 4.89
N SER A 81 0.84 -12.70 5.20
CA SER A 81 0.60 -14.05 4.68
C SER A 81 0.36 -14.03 3.17
N LEU A 82 -0.39 -13.05 2.67
CA LEU A 82 -0.63 -12.85 1.24
C LEU A 82 0.68 -12.51 0.50
N LEU A 83 1.46 -11.56 1.01
CA LEU A 83 2.75 -11.18 0.40
C LEU A 83 3.73 -12.36 0.36
N GLN A 84 3.82 -13.16 1.43
CA GLN A 84 4.66 -14.35 1.46
C GLN A 84 4.21 -15.42 0.44
N ASN A 85 2.91 -15.58 0.23
CA ASN A 85 2.40 -16.52 -0.76
C ASN A 85 2.67 -16.04 -2.18
N LEU A 86 2.49 -14.74 -2.46
CA LEU A 86 2.79 -14.14 -3.76
C LEU A 86 4.28 -14.23 -4.10
N ALA A 87 5.16 -13.93 -3.15
CA ALA A 87 6.61 -14.03 -3.31
C ALA A 87 7.11 -15.46 -3.60
N LYS A 88 6.39 -16.50 -3.12
CA LYS A 88 6.70 -17.90 -3.42
C LYS A 88 6.14 -18.35 -4.77
N ALA A 89 5.01 -17.79 -5.18
CA ALA A 89 4.26 -18.23 -6.35
C ALA A 89 4.81 -17.70 -7.68
N SER A 90 5.53 -16.57 -7.69
CA SER A 90 6.21 -16.08 -8.89
C SER A 90 7.62 -15.56 -8.57
N PRO A 91 8.66 -16.11 -9.23
CA PRO A 91 10.02 -15.60 -9.11
C PRO A 91 10.20 -14.20 -9.71
N ASP A 92 9.31 -13.73 -10.61
CA ASP A 92 9.39 -12.40 -11.23
C ASP A 92 9.18 -11.26 -10.19
N TYR A 93 8.55 -11.55 -9.05
CA TYR A 93 8.46 -10.58 -7.93
C TYR A 93 9.81 -10.32 -7.27
N LEU A 94 10.76 -11.25 -7.36
CA LEU A 94 12.09 -11.08 -6.80
C LEU A 94 12.95 -10.11 -7.64
N ASP A 95 12.65 -9.96 -8.93
CA ASP A 95 13.38 -9.03 -9.82
C ASP A 95 13.12 -7.55 -9.47
N ILE A 96 12.02 -7.23 -8.77
CA ILE A 96 11.72 -5.87 -8.27
C ILE A 96 12.49 -5.56 -6.98
N LEU A 97 12.94 -6.60 -6.27
CA LEU A 97 13.72 -6.50 -5.02
C LEU A 97 15.24 -6.62 -5.27
N GLY A 98 15.66 -6.77 -6.53
CA GLY A 98 17.05 -6.82 -6.98
C GLY A 98 17.64 -5.45 -7.25
#